data_AF-A0A484W5B5-F1
#
_entry.id   AF-A0A484W5B5-F1
#
_cell.length_a   1.000
_cell.length_b   1.000
_cell.length_c   1.000
_cell.angle_alpha   90.00
_cell.angle_beta   90.00
_cell.angle_gamma   90.00
#
_symmetry.space_group_name_H-M   'P 1'
#
loop_
_entity.id
_entity.type
_entity.pdbx_description
1 polymer ?
#
loop_
_entity_poly.entity_id
_entity_poly.type
_entity_poly.pdbx_seq_one_letter_code
_entity_poly.pdbx_strand_id
1 'polypeptide(L)'
;MSNYSEQFLKQNPLAVLGILRDLQKGKVPLRISWPSGQFISNILDASAERLVVDLGSQEYENRAALRAEKVSVLAETPGREGGVCFTRS
;
A
#
# COMPACT_ATOMS: atom_id res chain seq x y z
N MET A 1 -9.32 16.89 0.05
CA MET A 1 -8.94 16.60 1.44
C MET A 1 -9.56 15.28 1.84
N SER A 2 -8.80 14.20 1.83
CA SER A 2 -9.29 12.85 2.09
C SER A 2 -9.40 12.64 3.60
N ASN A 3 -10.61 12.78 4.14
CA ASN A 3 -10.94 12.48 5.53
C ASN A 3 -10.88 10.96 5.73
N TYR A 4 -9.69 10.42 6.01
CA TYR A 4 -9.58 9.09 6.59
C TYR A 4 -9.82 9.20 8.09
N SER A 5 -10.86 8.54 8.59
CA SER A 5 -11.19 8.50 10.01
C SER A 5 -9.97 7.99 10.79
N GLU A 6 -9.46 8.78 11.75
CA GLU A 6 -8.30 8.45 12.59
C GLU A 6 -8.43 7.10 13.31
N GLN A 7 -9.64 6.57 13.39
CA GLN A 7 -10.00 5.25 13.91
C GLN A 7 -9.37 4.09 13.11
N PHE A 8 -9.06 4.30 11.82
CA PHE A 8 -8.35 3.36 10.96
C PHE A 8 -6.85 3.64 10.90
N LEU A 9 -6.39 4.74 11.50
CA LEU A 9 -4.99 5.11 11.56
C LEU A 9 -4.29 4.25 12.62
N LYS A 10 -3.88 3.04 12.24
CA LYS A 10 -3.05 2.19 13.08
C LYS A 10 -1.64 2.78 13.12
N GLN A 11 -1.32 3.50 14.20
CA GLN A 11 0.02 4.05 14.44
C GLN A 11 0.99 3.04 15.07
N ASN A 12 0.47 1.98 15.71
CA ASN A 12 1.32 0.99 16.36
C ASN A 12 2.02 0.10 15.31
N PRO A 13 3.37 0.08 15.27
CA PRO A 13 4.13 -0.68 14.27
C PRO A 13 3.74 -2.16 14.21
N LEU A 14 3.42 -2.79 15.34
CA LEU A 14 3.02 -4.20 15.41
C LEU A 14 1.63 -4.43 14.82
N ALA A 15 0.70 -3.48 15.00
CA ALA A 15 -0.63 -3.56 14.41
C ALA A 15 -0.56 -3.37 12.89
N VAL A 16 0.30 -2.48 12.40
CA VAL A 16 0.56 -2.28 10.97
C VAL A 16 1.16 -3.55 10.36
N LEU A 17 2.16 -4.16 11.03
CA LEU A 17 2.76 -5.41 10.56
C LEU A 17 1.77 -6.58 10.55
N GLY A 18 0.88 -6.66 11.55
CA GLY A 18 -0.20 -7.64 11.56
C GLY A 18 -1.07 -7.52 10.31
N ILE A 19 -1.51 -6.30 10.00
CA ILE A 19 -2.33 -6.02 8.80
C ILE A 19 -1.55 -6.35 7.53
N LEU A 20 -0.30 -5.90 7.40
CA LEU A 20 0.51 -6.18 6.22
C LEU A 20 0.72 -7.68 5.99
N ARG A 21 0.94 -8.45 7.06
CA ARG A 21 1.05 -9.91 6.99
C ARG A 21 -0.27 -10.58 6.62
N ASP A 22 -1.39 -10.07 7.12
CA ASP A 22 -2.72 -10.57 6.77
C ASP A 22 -3.03 -10.29 5.29
N LEU A 23 -2.70 -9.09 4.80
CA LEU A 23 -2.81 -8.71 3.39
C LEU A 23 -1.92 -9.59 2.50
N GLN A 24 -0.68 -9.86 2.93
CA GLN A 24 0.25 -10.75 2.23
C GLN A 24 -0.30 -12.18 2.16
N LYS A 25 -0.75 -12.76 3.29
CA LYS A 25 -1.32 -14.11 3.34
C LYS A 25 -2.60 -14.22 2.52
N GLY A 26 -3.45 -13.19 2.55
CA GLY A 26 -4.68 -13.11 1.77
C GLY A 26 -4.47 -12.84 0.29
N LYS A 27 -3.23 -12.60 -0.16
CA LYS A 27 -2.90 -12.17 -1.53
C LYS A 27 -3.80 -11.01 -2.00
N VAL A 28 -4.02 -10.06 -1.10
CA VAL A 28 -4.94 -8.94 -1.36
C VAL A 28 -4.27 -8.00 -2.35
N PRO A 29 -4.93 -7.66 -3.47
CA PRO A 29 -4.38 -6.71 -4.42
C PRO A 29 -4.25 -5.33 -3.77
N LEU A 30 -3.10 -4.73 -3.99
CA LEU A 30 -2.78 -3.36 -3.61
C LEU A 30 -2.92 -2.45 -4.82
N ARG A 31 -3.52 -1.28 -4.63
CA ARG A 31 -3.48 -0.19 -5.59
C ARG A 31 -2.39 0.78 -5.17
N ILE A 32 -1.36 0.89 -6.00
CA ILE A 32 -0.28 1.86 -5.85
C ILE A 32 -0.66 3.07 -6.70
N SER A 33 -0.73 4.25 -6.11
CA SER A 33 -1.07 5.48 -6.82
C SER A 33 -0.12 6.61 -6.49
N TRP A 34 0.10 7.50 -7.45
CA TRP A 34 0.90 8.71 -7.34
C TRP A 34 0.21 9.82 -8.16
N PRO A 35 0.67 11.08 -8.12
CA PRO A 35 -0.08 12.19 -8.72
C PRO A 35 -0.44 12.04 -10.20
N SER A 36 0.33 11.25 -10.96
CA SER A 36 0.17 11.09 -12.42
C SER A 36 -0.27 9.70 -12.86
N GLY A 37 -0.54 8.76 -11.94
CA GLY A 37 -0.92 7.41 -12.34
C GLY A 37 -1.17 6.45 -11.17
N GLN A 38 -1.57 5.23 -11.51
CA GLN A 38 -1.77 4.14 -10.56
C GLN A 38 -1.59 2.78 -11.23
N PHE A 39 -1.18 1.76 -10.48
CA PHE A 39 -1.20 0.36 -10.92
C PHE A 39 -1.60 -0.59 -9.78
N ILE A 40 -1.99 -1.81 -10.16
CA ILE A 40 -2.28 -2.88 -9.20
C ILE A 40 -1.02 -3.70 -8.96
N SER A 41 -0.75 -3.97 -7.69
CA SER A 41 0.41 -4.67 -7.16
C SER A 41 -0.04 -5.70 -6.12
N ASN A 42 0.89 -6.53 -5.63
CA ASN A 42 0.69 -7.44 -4.52
C ASN A 42 1.86 -7.34 -3.53
N ILE A 43 1.64 -7.66 -2.26
CA ILE A 43 2.73 -7.74 -1.28
C ILE A 43 3.55 -9.01 -1.52
N LEU A 44 4.86 -8.85 -1.72
CA LEU A 44 5.81 -9.96 -1.84
C LEU A 44 6.41 -10.32 -0.47
N ASP A 45 6.82 -9.31 0.30
CA ASP A 45 7.43 -9.48 1.63
C ASP A 45 7.01 -8.33 2.55
N ALA A 46 6.61 -8.66 3.78
CA ALA A 46 6.24 -7.69 4.81
C ALA A 46 7.02 -7.97 6.10
N SER A 47 7.98 -7.10 6.38
CA SER A 47 8.84 -7.16 7.57
C SER A 47 8.77 -5.86 8.36
N ALA A 48 9.28 -5.87 9.60
CA ALA A 48 9.30 -4.70 10.47
C ALA A 48 10.11 -3.52 9.89
N GLU A 49 11.09 -3.83 9.02
CA GLU A 49 12.02 -2.85 8.48
C GLU A 49 11.67 -2.43 7.05
N ARG A 50 11.01 -3.31 6.29
CA ARG A 50 10.68 -3.06 4.88
C ARG A 50 9.39 -3.75 4.43
N LEU A 51 8.72 -3.09 3.50
CA LEU A 51 7.62 -3.65 2.71
C LEU A 51 8.09 -3.78 1.26
N VAL A 52 8.04 -5.00 0.73
CA VAL A 52 8.34 -5.29 -0.67
C VAL A 52 7.03 -5.58 -1.39
N VAL A 53 6.74 -4.79 -2.42
CA VAL A 53 5.57 -4.94 -3.28
C VAL A 53 6.01 -5.27 -4.70
N ASP A 54 5.16 -5.97 -5.42
CA ASP A 54 5.39 -6.31 -6.82
C ASP A 54 5.29 -5.07 -7.71
N LEU A 55 5.97 -5.11 -8.85
CA LEU A 55 5.82 -4.07 -9.86
C LEU A 55 4.59 -4.37 -10.74
N GLY A 56 4.00 -3.31 -11.30
CA GLY A 56 2.91 -3.44 -12.26
C GLY A 56 3.39 -4.00 -13.59
N SER A 57 2.45 -4.36 -14.45
CA SER A 57 2.75 -4.93 -15.77
C SER A 57 3.40 -3.93 -16.74
N GLN A 58 3.25 -2.62 -16.49
CA GLN A 58 3.75 -1.57 -17.37
C GLN A 58 5.04 -0.96 -16.83
N GLU A 59 6.16 -1.16 -17.53
CA GLU A 59 7.46 -0.61 -17.16
C GLU A 59 7.45 0.92 -17.05
N TYR A 60 6.65 1.60 -17.89
CA TYR A 60 6.49 3.05 -17.82
C TYR A 60 5.90 3.50 -16.46
N GLU A 61 4.83 2.85 -16.01
CA GLU A 61 4.19 3.13 -14.71
C GLU A 61 5.13 2.79 -13.56
N ASN A 62 5.86 1.67 -13.66
CA ASN A 62 6.85 1.28 -12.66
C ASN A 62 7.93 2.36 -12.49
N ARG A 63 8.49 2.87 -13.60
CA ARG A 63 9.48 3.94 -13.57
C ARG A 63 8.89 5.26 -13.05
N ALA A 64 7.65 5.58 -13.39
CA ALA A 64 6.98 6.77 -12.89
C ALA A 64 6.77 6.70 -11.37
N ALA A 65 6.29 5.57 -10.85
CA ALA A 65 6.11 5.36 -9.41
C ALA A 65 7.43 5.36 -8.63
N LEU A 66 8.51 4.80 -9.20
CA LEU A 66 9.84 4.83 -8.57
C LEU A 66 10.44 6.23 -8.49
N ARG A 67 10.06 7.13 -9.41
CA ARG A 67 10.48 8.54 -9.42
C ARG A 67 9.54 9.44 -8.62
N ALA A 68 8.35 8.98 -8.27
CA ALA A 68 7.40 9.75 -7.51
C ALA A 68 7.89 9.92 -6.07
N GLU A 69 7.95 11.17 -5.61
CA GLU A 69 8.30 11.48 -4.21
C GLU A 69 7.25 10.92 -3.25
N LYS A 70 5.97 11.03 -3.65
CA LYS A 70 4.84 10.56 -2.86
C LYS A 70 4.05 9.50 -3.62
N VAL A 71 4.14 8.28 -3.10
CA VAL A 71 3.31 7.15 -3.52
C VAL A 71 2.34 6.86 -2.38
N SER A 72 1.09 6.62 -2.73
CA SER A 72 0.03 6.14 -1.85
C SER A 72 -0.22 4.67 -2.16
N VAL A 73 -0.43 3.88 -1.12
CA VAL A 73 -0.81 2.47 -1.24
C VAL A 73 -2.23 2.34 -0.71
N LEU A 74 -3.06 1.51 -1.35
CA LEU A 74 -4.40 1.22 -0.91
C LEU A 74 -4.65 -0.28 -1.04
N ALA A 75 -4.98 -0.95 0.05
CA ALA A 75 -5.45 -2.33 0.02
C ALA A 75 -6.97 -2.33 0.16
N GLU A 76 -7.68 -2.99 -0.77
CA GLU A 76 -9.13 -3.18 -0.64
C GLU A 76 -9.40 -4.60 -0.16
N THR A 77 -9.65 -4.74 1.15
CA THR A 77 -10.10 -6.00 1.75
C THR A 77 -11.63 -6.06 1.79
N PRO A 78 -12.28 -7.10 1.23
CA PRO A 78 -13.71 -7.27 1.39
C PRO A 78 -14.05 -7.41 2.89
N GLY A 79 -14.83 -6.46 3.43
CA GLY A 79 -15.26 -6.43 4.84
C GLY A 79 -14.52 -5.46 5.76
N ARG A 80 -13.52 -4.71 5.28
CA ARG A 80 -12.94 -3.56 6.00
C ARG A 80 -12.86 -2.34 5.10
N GLU A 81 -13.65 -1.34 5.42
CA GLU A 81 -13.65 -0.02 4.79
C GLU A 81 -12.47 0.81 5.34
N GLY A 82 -11.25 0.34 5.07
CA GLY A 82 -10.03 0.91 5.66
C GLY A 82 -8.86 0.76 4.73
N GLY A 83 -8.61 1.79 3.92
CA GLY A 83 -7.41 1.88 3.10
C GLY A 83 -6.20 2.25 3.94
N VAL A 84 -5.13 1.47 3.88
CA VAL A 84 -3.87 1.79 4.58
C VAL A 84 -2.99 2.63 3.67
N CYS A 85 -2.98 3.95 3.88
CA CYS A 85 -2.16 4.89 3.12
C CYS A 85 -0.73 4.94 3.69
N PHE A 86 0.23 4.41 2.95
CA PHE A 86 1.65 4.63 3.21
C PHE A 86 2.15 5.75 2.31
N THR A 87 2.90 6.70 2.87
CA THR A 87 3.60 7.73 2.08
C THR A 87 5.09 7.58 2.32
N ARG A 88 5.86 7.35 1.25
CA ARG A 88 7.31 7.49 1.30
C ARG A 88 7.62 8.97 1.54
N SER A 89 8.45 9.26 2.55
CA SER A 89 9.01 10.59 2.83
C SER A 89 10.44 10.66 2.33
#